data_AF-A0A957GM54-F1
#
_entry.id   AF-A0A957GM54-F1
#
_cell.length_a   1.000
_cell.length_b   1.000
_cell.length_c   1.000
_cell.angle_alpha   90.00
_cell.angle_beta   90.00
_cell.angle_gamma   90.00
#
_symmetry.space_group_name_H-M   'P 1'
#
loop_
_entity.id
_entity.type
_entity.pdbx_description
1 polymer ?
#
loop_
_entity_poly.entity_id
_entity_poly.type
_entity_poly.pdbx_seq_one_letter_code
_entity_poly.pdbx_strand_id
1 'polypeptide(L)'
;MSWQIKLLGVLQIENEAGEISDVMKSSKGSALLAYLLVTNAAQPRELLADLLWDATSTKQSLQNLRALLTRLRKWLPELEVTRKQVRFPAETAISLDYYSLLAGL
;
A
#
# COMPACT_ATOMS: atom_id res chain seq x y z
N MET A 1 3.45 12.83 12.69
CA MET A 1 2.90 12.65 11.34
C MET A 1 1.98 11.46 11.39
N SER A 2 0.70 11.74 11.55
CA SER A 2 -0.41 10.80 11.48
C SER A 2 -0.94 10.81 10.05
N TRP A 3 -1.03 9.65 9.43
CA TRP A 3 -1.63 9.48 8.11
C TRP A 3 -3.03 8.93 8.26
N GLN A 4 -3.92 9.31 7.35
CA GLN A 4 -5.25 8.71 7.24
C GLN A 4 -5.36 7.94 5.93
N ILE A 5 -5.81 6.70 6.02
CA ILE A 5 -6.13 5.86 4.87
C ILE A 5 -7.64 5.62 4.89
N LYS A 6 -8.30 5.97 3.78
CA LYS A 6 -9.70 5.61 3.55
C LYS A 6 -9.72 4.49 2.53
N LEU A 7 -10.03 3.27 2.94
CA LEU A 7 -10.13 2.07 2.12
C LEU A 7 -11.58 1.81 1.70
N LEU A 8 -12.56 2.21 2.53
CA LEU A 8 -13.98 1.97 2.31
C LEU A 8 -14.57 3.12 1.48
N GLY A 9 -14.59 2.94 0.17
CA GLY A 9 -15.04 3.94 -0.80
C GLY A 9 -13.95 4.26 -1.82
N VAL A 10 -13.71 5.55 -2.08
CA VAL A 10 -12.58 5.95 -2.92
C VAL A 10 -11.29 5.81 -2.11
N LEU A 11 -10.44 4.88 -2.54
CA LEU A 11 -9.18 4.59 -1.85
C LEU A 11 -8.26 5.81 -1.91
N GLN A 12 -7.88 6.34 -0.75
CA GLN A 12 -7.04 7.54 -0.63
C GLN A 12 -6.13 7.48 0.60
N ILE A 13 -4.97 8.15 0.49
CA ILE A 13 -4.06 8.44 1.59
C ILE A 13 -4.03 9.95 1.75
N GLU A 14 -4.26 10.43 2.96
CA GLU A 14 -4.30 11.84 3.33
C GLU A 14 -3.28 12.10 4.44
N ASN A 15 -2.54 13.21 4.34
CA ASN A 15 -1.60 13.64 5.37
C ASN A 15 -2.25 14.62 6.36
N GLU A 16 -1.52 15.00 7.41
CA GLU A 16 -2.01 15.96 8.42
C GLU A 16 -2.41 17.33 7.84
N ALA A 17 -1.85 17.70 6.67
CA ALA A 17 -2.16 18.95 5.98
C ALA A 17 -3.37 18.84 5.02
N GLY A 18 -4.02 17.67 4.94
CA GLY A 18 -5.15 17.40 4.04
C GLY A 18 -4.75 17.17 2.58
N GLU A 19 -3.45 16.99 2.30
CA GLU A 19 -2.99 16.68 0.94
C GLU A 19 -3.29 15.21 0.62
N ILE A 20 -3.75 14.95 -0.60
CA ILE A 20 -4.13 13.60 -1.06
C ILE A 20 -3.03 13.02 -1.96
N SER A 21 -2.66 11.77 -1.71
CA SER A 21 -1.66 11.08 -2.50
C SER A 21 -2.10 10.81 -3.94
N ASP A 22 -1.36 11.37 -4.91
CA ASP A 22 -1.52 11.03 -6.33
C ASP A 22 -1.19 9.56 -6.67
N VAL A 23 -0.56 8.82 -5.75
CA VAL A 23 -0.28 7.39 -5.97
C VAL A 23 -1.56 6.58 -6.03
N MET A 24 -2.61 7.02 -5.33
CA MET A 24 -3.91 6.35 -5.28
C MET A 24 -4.77 6.59 -6.53
N LYS A 25 -4.35 7.51 -7.42
CA LYS A 25 -4.94 7.64 -8.77
C LYS A 25 -4.59 6.46 -9.68
N SER A 26 -3.56 5.68 -9.34
CA SER A 26 -3.18 4.47 -10.06
C SER A 26 -3.90 3.25 -9.49
N SER A 27 -4.57 2.48 -10.35
CA SER A 27 -5.20 1.21 -9.96
C SER A 27 -4.23 0.24 -9.28
N LYS A 28 -2.95 0.22 -9.68
CA LYS A 28 -1.92 -0.62 -9.07
C LYS A 28 -1.47 -0.12 -7.69
N GLY A 29 -1.46 1.20 -7.47
CA GLY A 29 -1.21 1.78 -6.16
C GLY A 29 -2.30 1.39 -5.16
N SER A 30 -3.56 1.58 -5.57
CA SER A 30 -4.73 1.23 -4.78
C SER A 30 -4.80 -0.28 -4.49
N ALA A 31 -4.61 -1.13 -5.51
CA ALA A 31 -4.62 -2.58 -5.34
C ALA A 31 -3.49 -3.08 -4.41
N LEU A 32 -2.27 -2.55 -4.54
CA LEU A 32 -1.16 -2.90 -3.66
C LEU A 32 -1.48 -2.57 -2.20
N LEU A 33 -1.97 -1.36 -1.93
CA LEU A 33 -2.27 -0.93 -0.57
C LEU A 33 -3.41 -1.76 0.04
N ALA A 34 -4.51 -1.94 -0.70
CA ALA A 34 -5.64 -2.76 -0.27
C ALA A 34 -5.20 -4.19 0.06
N TYR A 35 -4.40 -4.82 -0.81
CA TYR A 35 -3.93 -6.19 -0.60
C TYR A 35 -3.07 -6.33 0.66
N LEU A 36 -2.12 -5.40 0.88
CA LEU A 36 -1.25 -5.44 2.06
C LEU A 36 -2.05 -5.24 3.37
N LEU A 37 -3.02 -4.33 3.36
CA LEU A 37 -3.88 -4.06 4.53
C LEU A 37 -4.79 -5.23 4.86
N VAL A 38 -5.44 -5.81 3.85
CA VAL A 38 -6.39 -6.92 4.04
C VAL A 38 -5.66 -8.20 4.47
N THR A 39 -4.50 -8.49 3.86
CA THR A 39 -3.73 -9.69 4.22
C THR A 39 -3.00 -9.57 5.55
N ASN A 40 -2.67 -8.34 5.97
CA ASN A 40 -1.96 -8.03 7.22
C ASN A 40 -0.71 -8.91 7.46
N ALA A 41 0.00 -9.25 6.39
CA ALA A 41 1.14 -10.17 6.41
C ALA A 41 2.28 -9.65 5.53
N ALA A 42 3.50 -10.15 5.77
CA ALA A 42 4.63 -9.89 4.89
C ALA A 42 4.48 -10.66 3.57
N GLN A 43 4.47 -9.94 2.46
CA GLN A 43 4.23 -10.48 1.12
C GLN A 43 5.53 -10.48 0.29
N PRO A 44 5.87 -11.58 -0.41
CA PRO A 44 7.01 -11.62 -1.32
C PRO A 44 6.86 -10.57 -2.43
N ARG A 45 7.97 -9.91 -2.80
CA ARG A 45 7.96 -8.91 -3.87
C ARG A 45 7.62 -9.51 -5.23
N GLU A 46 8.05 -10.73 -5.49
CA GLU A 46 7.75 -11.45 -6.74
C GLU A 46 6.25 -11.72 -6.84
N LEU A 47 5.63 -12.23 -5.75
CA LEU A 47 4.19 -12.43 -5.68
C LEU A 47 3.41 -11.13 -5.95
N LEU A 48 3.80 -10.02 -5.30
CA LEU A 48 3.15 -8.72 -5.51
C LEU A 48 3.34 -8.19 -6.94
N ALA A 49 4.51 -8.43 -7.52
CA ALA A 49 4.83 -8.01 -8.88
C ALA A 49 3.98 -8.78 -9.90
N ASP A 50 3.86 -10.10 -9.73
CA ASP A 50 3.09 -10.95 -10.64
C ASP A 50 1.58 -10.72 -10.46
N LEU A 51 1.09 -10.57 -9.22
CA LEU A 51 -0.32 -10.27 -8.92
C LEU A 51 -0.77 -8.95 -9.56
N LEU A 52 0.10 -7.94 -9.57
CA LEU A 52 -0.26 -6.59 -10.00
C LEU A 52 0.07 -6.32 -11.46
N TRP A 53 0.96 -7.07 -12.11
CA TRP A 53 1.33 -6.79 -13.50
C TRP A 53 1.45 -8.07 -14.32
N ASP A 54 0.60 -8.16 -15.34
CA ASP A 54 0.77 -9.10 -16.46
C ASP A 54 1.85 -8.60 -17.43
N ALA A 55 3.06 -8.37 -16.92
CA ALA A 55 4.17 -7.93 -17.76
C ALA A 55 4.79 -9.10 -18.52
N THR A 56 5.41 -8.80 -19.66
CA THR A 56 6.11 -9.78 -20.49
C THR A 56 7.33 -10.41 -19.80
N SER A 57 7.80 -9.86 -18.67
CA SER A 57 8.85 -10.47 -17.85
C SER A 57 8.73 -10.10 -16.36
N THR A 58 9.10 -11.02 -15.48
CA THR A 58 9.20 -10.82 -14.03
C THR A 58 10.10 -9.64 -13.65
N LYS A 59 11.18 -9.41 -14.42
CA LYS A 59 12.09 -8.28 -14.21
C LYS A 59 11.38 -6.93 -14.37
N GLN A 60 10.50 -6.80 -15.36
CA GLN A 60 9.74 -5.57 -15.58
C GLN A 60 8.72 -5.34 -14.47
N SER A 61 7.98 -6.37 -14.05
CA SER A 61 7.03 -6.27 -12.94
C SER A 61 7.72 -5.87 -11.63
N LEU A 62 8.89 -6.44 -11.33
CA LEU A 62 9.69 -6.07 -10.16
C LEU A 62 10.21 -4.62 -10.22
N GLN A 63 10.59 -4.14 -11.42
CA GLN A 63 10.99 -2.75 -11.62
C GLN A 63 9.82 -1.79 -11.38
N ASN A 64 8.63 -2.13 -11.90
CA ASN A 64 7.40 -1.36 -11.67
C ASN A 64 7.03 -1.33 -10.19
N LEU A 65 7.08 -2.48 -9.51
CA LEU A 65 6.85 -2.59 -8.08
C LEU A 65 7.81 -1.70 -7.30
N ARG A 66 9.11 -1.72 -7.64
CA ARG A 66 10.10 -0.85 -6.98
C ARG A 66 9.74 0.64 -7.14
N ALA A 67 9.39 1.08 -8.34
CA ALA A 67 9.01 2.48 -8.57
C ALA A 67 7.74 2.87 -7.79
N LEU A 68 6.75 1.99 -7.73
CA LEU A 68 5.53 2.21 -6.97
C LEU A 68 5.82 2.32 -5.47
N LEU A 69 6.62 1.41 -4.91
CA LEU A 69 7.01 1.43 -3.49
C LEU A 69 7.78 2.70 -3.12
N THR A 70 8.67 3.19 -3.99
CA THR A 70 9.37 4.46 -3.77
C THR A 70 8.41 5.63 -3.66
N ARG A 71 7.33 5.65 -4.45
CA ARG A 71 6.31 6.70 -4.38
C ARG A 71 5.42 6.55 -3.14
N LEU A 72 5.02 5.32 -2.81
CA LEU A 72 4.19 5.02 -1.63
C LEU A 72 4.88 5.41 -0.32
N ARG A 73 6.18 5.12 -0.17
CA ARG A 73 6.93 5.42 1.06
C ARG A 73 7.01 6.91 1.41
N LYS A 74 6.73 7.81 0.46
CA LYS A 74 6.61 9.25 0.74
C LYS A 74 5.35 9.59 1.53
N TRP A 75 4.31 8.77 1.36
CA TRP A 75 3.00 8.93 1.98
C TRP A 75 2.77 7.93 3.12
N LEU A 76 3.54 6.85 3.17
CA LEU A 76 3.44 5.78 4.15
C LEU A 76 4.85 5.40 4.60
N PRO A 77 5.52 6.24 5.41
CA PRO A 77 6.87 5.96 5.90
C PRO A 77 6.94 4.67 6.73
N GLU A 78 5.82 4.24 7.31
CA GLU A 78 5.68 3.00 8.09
C GLU A 78 5.71 1.73 7.22
N LEU A 79 5.60 1.85 5.90
CA LEU A 79 5.64 0.68 5.02
C LEU A 79 7.01 -0.02 5.11
N GLU A 80 7.00 -1.25 5.63
CA GLU A 80 8.18 -2.10 5.77
C GLU A 80 8.54 -2.68 4.41
N VAL A 81 9.63 -2.21 3.81
CA VAL A 81 10.11 -2.67 2.50
C VAL A 81 11.51 -3.24 2.63
N THR A 82 11.67 -4.54 2.37
CA THR A 82 12.96 -5.21 2.28
C THR A 82 13.29 -5.59 0.84
N ARG A 83 14.46 -6.22 0.64
CA ARG A 83 14.84 -6.78 -0.66
C ARG A 83 13.93 -7.93 -1.10
N LYS A 84 13.26 -8.64 -0.18
CA LYS A 84 12.49 -9.84 -0.49
C LYS A 84 10.98 -9.67 -0.28
N GLN A 85 10.59 -8.80 0.64
CA GLN A 85 9.20 -8.69 1.09
C GLN A 85 8.76 -7.24 1.29
N VAL A 86 7.44 -7.05 1.29
CA VAL A 86 6.75 -5.82 1.66
C VAL A 86 5.69 -6.15 2.69
N ARG A 87 5.57 -5.32 3.73
CA ARG A 87 4.55 -5.45 4.76
C ARG A 87 4.00 -4.08 5.14
N PHE A 88 2.70 -4.02 5.39
CA PHE A 88 2.11 -2.91 6.12
C PHE A 88 2.03 -3.32 7.60
N PRO A 89 2.64 -2.58 8.55
CA PRO A 89 2.63 -3.00 9.96
C PRO A 89 1.23 -2.84 10.56
N ALA A 90 0.85 -3.79 11.41
CA ALA A 90 -0.45 -3.78 12.10
C ALA A 90 -0.55 -2.68 13.17
N GLU A 91 0.56 -2.37 13.83
CA GLU A 91 0.65 -1.41 14.94
C GLU A 91 1.16 -0.05 14.46
N THR A 92 0.56 0.50 13.41
CA THR A 92 0.90 1.84 12.94
C THR A 92 -0.03 2.87 13.57
N ALA A 93 0.48 4.08 13.81
CA ALA A 93 -0.33 5.22 14.24
C ALA A 93 -1.22 5.80 13.11
N ILE A 94 -1.50 5.00 12.09
CA ILE A 94 -2.29 5.38 10.92
C ILE A 94 -3.76 5.12 11.21
N SER A 95 -4.60 6.11 10.94
CA SER A 95 -6.06 5.94 10.99
C SER A 95 -6.53 5.22 9.73
N LEU A 96 -7.15 4.04 9.87
CA LEU A 96 -7.70 3.24 8.78
C LEU A 96 -9.19 2.95 9.04
N ASP A 97 -10.06 3.40 8.13
CA ASP A 97 -11.50 3.16 8.21
C ASP A 97 -11.90 1.66 8.22
N TYR A 98 -11.14 0.82 7.51
CA TYR A 98 -11.31 -0.64 7.51
C TYR A 98 -11.05 -1.27 8.89
N TYR A 99 -10.04 -0.80 9.63
CA TYR A 99 -9.81 -1.32 10.98
C TYR A 99 -10.87 -0.80 11.96
N SER A 100 -11.34 0.43 11.79
CA SER A 100 -12.49 0.95 12.55
C SER A 100 -13.75 0.11 12.32
N LEU A 101 -13.98 -0.38 11.09
CA LEU A 101 -15.08 -1.31 10.80
C LEU A 101 -14.89 -2.66 11.52
N LEU A 102 -13.69 -3.24 11.47
CA LEU A 102 -13.40 -4.53 12.12
C LEU A 102 -13.47 -4.47 13.65
N ALA A 103 -13.16 -3.31 14.25
CA ALA A 103 -13.23 -3.11 15.70
C ALA A 103 -14.66 -2.84 16.21
N GLY A 104 -15.60 -2.51 15.32
CA GLY A 104 -17.00 -2.25 15.64
C GLY A 104 -17.95 -3.43 15.36
N LEU A 105 -17.41 -4.56 14.90
CA LEU A 105 -18.08 -5.87 14.74
C LEU A 105 -17.58 -6.82 15.83
#